data_AF-A0A954MVL5-F1
#
_entry.id   AF-A0A954MVL5-F1
#
_cell.length_a   1.000
_cell.length_b   1.000
_cell.length_c   1.000
_cell.angle_alpha   90.00
_cell.angle_beta   90.00
_cell.angle_gamma   90.00
#
_symmetry.space_group_name_H-M   'P 1'
#
loop_
_entity.id
_entity.type
_entity.pdbx_description
1 polymer ?
#
loop_
_entity_poly.entity_id
_entity_poly.type
_entity_poly.pdbx_seq_one_letter_code
_entity_poly.pdbx_strand_id
1 'polypeptide(L)'
;MMAGSPTQSDAAEATSGSRVDWHATSTLIDRLAVELPELERSIEPLELAPLADQEWYEQLRRKLQPQLSRGEVIVAAVVGGTNIGKSMIFNHLAGASLSAISPQASGTKHPVCLVPTGFRDRHELQEFFPGFELHRWEDASEPLQSEEKHLLFTREVEHLPPDLLLLDTPDVDSDAPV
;
A
#
# COMPACT_ATOMS: atom_id res chain seq x y z
N MET A 1 -18.61 -47.86 27.79
CA MET A 1 -19.20 -47.57 26.47
C MET A 1 -19.43 -46.06 26.40
N MET A 2 -18.36 -45.27 26.28
CA MET A 2 -17.82 -44.74 25.01
C MET A 2 -18.88 -43.98 24.19
N ALA A 3 -19.12 -42.72 24.58
CA ALA A 3 -19.75 -41.73 23.73
C ALA A 3 -18.71 -41.30 22.67
N GLY A 4 -19.02 -41.52 21.39
CA GLY A 4 -18.17 -41.14 20.27
C GLY A 4 -18.04 -39.63 20.18
N SER A 5 -16.81 -39.14 20.25
CA SER A 5 -16.44 -37.76 19.97
C SER A 5 -16.76 -37.44 18.50
N PRO A 6 -17.35 -36.28 18.17
CA PRO A 6 -17.49 -35.87 16.80
C PRO A 6 -16.09 -35.61 16.22
N THR A 7 -15.79 -36.33 15.15
CA THR A 7 -14.54 -36.26 14.39
C THR A 7 -14.34 -34.83 13.88
N GLN A 8 -13.19 -34.24 14.19
CA GLN A 8 -12.77 -32.88 13.81
C GLN A 8 -12.45 -32.74 12.30
N SER A 9 -13.04 -33.61 11.47
CA SER A 9 -12.76 -33.75 10.03
C SER A 9 -13.82 -33.10 9.12
N ASP A 10 -14.96 -32.66 9.66
CA ASP A 10 -16.09 -32.11 8.88
C ASP A 10 -16.20 -30.57 8.94
N ALA A 11 -15.21 -29.87 9.52
CA ALA A 11 -15.25 -28.40 9.68
C ALA A 11 -14.39 -27.63 8.65
N ALA A 12 -13.72 -28.30 7.71
CA ALA A 12 -12.79 -27.67 6.78
C ALA A 12 -13.41 -27.32 5.40
N GLU A 13 -14.68 -27.66 5.14
CA GLU A 13 -15.27 -27.60 3.80
C GLU A 13 -16.24 -26.41 3.57
N ALA A 14 -16.22 -25.40 4.44
CA ALA A 14 -17.16 -24.27 4.40
C ALA A 14 -16.49 -22.89 4.35
N THR A 15 -15.50 -22.68 3.48
CA THR A 15 -15.04 -21.32 3.09
C THR A 15 -14.54 -21.30 1.64
N SER A 16 -15.26 -21.92 0.69
CA SER A 16 -15.09 -21.58 -0.73
C SER A 16 -15.89 -20.32 -1.07
N GLY A 17 -15.58 -19.21 -0.41
CA GLY A 17 -15.98 -17.90 -0.91
C GLY A 17 -15.22 -17.67 -2.22
N SER A 18 -15.93 -17.42 -3.32
CA SER A 18 -15.29 -17.11 -4.61
C SER A 18 -14.31 -15.95 -4.39
N ARG A 19 -13.02 -16.25 -4.40
CA ARG A 19 -11.98 -15.23 -4.30
C ARG A 19 -12.14 -14.36 -5.53
N VAL A 20 -12.61 -13.12 -5.33
CA VAL A 20 -12.74 -12.16 -6.43
C VAL A 20 -11.34 -12.00 -7.02
N ASP A 21 -11.21 -12.28 -8.31
CA ASP A 21 -9.98 -12.03 -9.04
C ASP A 21 -9.87 -10.51 -9.28
N TRP A 22 -9.15 -9.84 -8.39
CA TRP A 22 -8.98 -8.39 -8.42
C TRP A 22 -8.22 -7.94 -9.67
N HIS A 23 -7.31 -8.75 -10.18
CA HIS A 23 -6.57 -8.43 -11.40
C HIS A 23 -7.48 -8.46 -12.63
N ALA A 24 -8.30 -9.51 -12.76
CA ALA A 24 -9.32 -9.59 -13.80
C ALA A 24 -10.34 -8.44 -13.68
N THR A 25 -10.74 -8.11 -12.46
CA THR A 25 -11.68 -7.02 -12.19
C THR A 25 -11.09 -5.65 -12.56
N SER A 26 -9.84 -5.35 -12.16
CA SER A 26 -9.16 -4.11 -12.54
C SER A 26 -9.04 -3.99 -14.05
N THR A 27 -8.61 -5.06 -14.72
CA THR A 27 -8.45 -5.08 -16.18
C THR A 27 -9.77 -4.76 -16.90
N LEU A 28 -10.88 -5.32 -16.41
CA LEU A 28 -12.22 -5.03 -16.95
C LEU A 28 -12.62 -3.57 -16.74
N ILE A 29 -12.34 -3.00 -15.56
CA ILE A 29 -12.66 -1.61 -15.23
C ILE A 29 -11.83 -0.63 -16.06
N ASP A 30 -10.52 -0.89 -16.21
CA ASP A 30 -9.65 -0.10 -17.07
C ASP A 30 -10.11 -0.13 -18.53
N ARG A 31 -10.48 -1.31 -19.03
CA ARG A 31 -11.05 -1.47 -20.37
C ARG A 31 -12.35 -0.68 -20.54
N LEU A 32 -13.28 -0.79 -19.58
CA LEU A 32 -14.55 -0.08 -19.60
C LEU A 32 -14.33 1.45 -19.64
N ALA A 33 -13.39 1.95 -18.84
CA ALA A 33 -13.07 3.38 -18.79
C ALA A 33 -12.52 3.93 -20.12
N VAL A 34 -11.88 3.08 -20.93
CA VAL A 34 -11.39 3.43 -22.29
C VAL A 34 -12.47 3.28 -23.36
N GLU A 35 -13.22 2.18 -23.34
CA GLU A 35 -14.19 1.86 -24.39
C GLU A 35 -15.46 2.73 -24.31
N LEU A 36 -15.89 3.16 -23.12
CA LEU A 36 -17.09 3.99 -22.97
C LEU A 36 -17.01 5.35 -23.71
N PRO A 37 -15.93 6.15 -23.58
CA PRO A 37 -15.73 7.35 -24.40
C PRO A 37 -15.70 7.08 -25.91
N GLU A 38 -15.21 5.92 -26.35
CA GLU A 38 -15.21 5.54 -27.76
C GLU A 38 -16.61 5.21 -28.26
N LEU A 39 -17.36 4.48 -27.43
CA LEU A 39 -18.76 4.15 -27.71
C LEU A 39 -19.60 5.42 -27.78
N GLU A 40 -19.47 6.34 -26.84
CA GLU A 40 -20.16 7.65 -26.84
C GLU A 40 -19.93 8.40 -28.16
N ARG A 41 -18.69 8.49 -28.62
CA ARG A 41 -18.34 9.11 -29.91
C ARG A 41 -18.99 8.39 -31.09
N SER A 42 -19.11 7.07 -31.05
CA SER A 42 -19.72 6.29 -32.14
C SER A 42 -21.25 6.39 -32.20
N ILE A 43 -21.89 6.74 -31.08
CA ILE A 43 -23.34 6.85 -30.95
C ILE A 43 -23.82 8.31 -30.84
N GLU A 44 -22.94 9.28 -31.05
CA GLU A 44 -23.25 10.72 -31.08
C GLU A 44 -24.53 11.07 -31.88
N PRO A 45 -24.82 10.44 -33.04
CA PRO A 45 -26.05 10.73 -33.79
C PRO A 45 -27.36 10.33 -33.08
N LEU A 46 -27.29 9.54 -32.00
CA LEU A 46 -28.46 9.12 -31.23
C LEU A 46 -28.89 10.15 -30.18
N GLU A 47 -28.15 11.27 -30.03
CA GLU A 47 -28.47 12.37 -29.11
C GLU A 47 -28.74 11.90 -27.66
N LEU A 48 -28.00 10.86 -27.22
CA LEU A 48 -28.08 10.36 -25.85
C LEU A 48 -27.42 11.34 -24.88
N ALA A 49 -27.83 11.29 -23.62
CA ALA A 49 -27.22 12.11 -22.57
C ALA A 49 -25.71 11.79 -22.44
N PRO A 50 -24.83 12.81 -22.36
CA PRO A 50 -23.40 12.60 -22.23
C PRO A 50 -23.04 11.76 -21.00
N LEU A 51 -22.04 10.91 -21.13
CA LEU A 51 -21.45 10.13 -20.05
C LEU A 51 -20.96 11.03 -18.93
N ALA A 52 -20.37 12.18 -19.26
CA ALA A 52 -19.87 13.15 -18.28
C ALA A 52 -20.94 13.67 -17.31
N ASP A 53 -22.21 13.66 -17.73
CA ASP A 53 -23.35 14.08 -16.90
C ASP A 53 -23.91 12.93 -16.04
N GLN A 54 -23.43 11.70 -16.26
CA GLN A 54 -23.87 10.53 -15.52
C GLN A 54 -23.04 10.32 -14.25
N GLU A 55 -23.70 10.31 -13.09
CA GLU A 55 -23.04 10.13 -11.80
C GLU A 55 -22.22 8.83 -11.72
N TRP A 56 -22.74 7.73 -12.28
CA TRP A 56 -22.06 6.44 -12.27
C TRP A 56 -20.74 6.47 -13.05
N TYR A 57 -20.66 7.26 -14.12
CA TYR A 57 -19.46 7.39 -14.94
C TYR A 57 -18.39 8.22 -14.21
N GLU A 58 -18.80 9.26 -13.50
CA GLU A 58 -17.90 10.00 -12.60
C GLU A 58 -17.40 9.12 -11.45
N GLN A 59 -18.25 8.26 -10.87
CA GLN A 59 -17.83 7.29 -9.85
C GLN A 59 -16.84 6.25 -10.42
N LEU A 60 -17.08 5.77 -11.64
CA LEU A 60 -16.17 4.87 -12.35
C LEU A 60 -14.78 5.53 -12.49
N ARG A 61 -14.72 6.75 -13.04
CA ARG A 61 -13.46 7.43 -13.37
C ARG A 61 -12.72 7.99 -12.17
N ARG A 62 -13.43 8.55 -11.19
CA ARG A 62 -12.79 9.24 -10.05
C ARG A 62 -12.54 8.33 -8.85
N LYS A 63 -13.26 7.21 -8.74
CA LYS A 63 -13.15 6.31 -7.58
C LYS A 63 -12.73 4.91 -7.99
N LEU A 64 -13.57 4.21 -8.74
CA LEU A 64 -13.38 2.77 -8.96
C LEU A 64 -12.11 2.46 -9.76
N GLN A 65 -11.90 3.14 -10.87
CA GLN A 65 -10.70 2.97 -11.68
C GLN A 65 -9.43 3.28 -10.85
N PRO A 66 -9.23 4.49 -10.28
CA PRO A 66 -8.04 4.78 -9.48
C PRO A 66 -7.79 3.82 -8.31
N GLN A 67 -8.84 3.27 -7.70
CA GLN A 67 -8.71 2.33 -6.58
C GLN A 67 -8.28 0.92 -7.04
N LEU A 68 -8.71 0.49 -8.22
CA LEU A 68 -8.40 -0.83 -8.76
C LEU A 68 -7.10 -0.83 -9.57
N SER A 69 -6.82 0.24 -10.33
CA SER A 69 -5.62 0.37 -11.18
C SER A 69 -4.31 0.40 -10.38
N ARG A 70 -4.35 0.71 -9.07
CA ARG A 70 -3.16 0.72 -8.19
C ARG A 70 -2.64 -0.67 -7.83
N GLY A 71 -3.32 -1.73 -8.27
CA GLY A 71 -2.99 -3.11 -7.91
C GLY A 71 -3.27 -3.41 -6.43
N GLU A 72 -2.98 -4.63 -6.00
CA GLU A 72 -3.14 -5.07 -4.61
C GLU A 72 -2.03 -4.51 -3.68
N VAL A 73 -1.55 -3.29 -3.94
CA VAL A 73 -0.49 -2.68 -3.12
C VAL A 73 -1.06 -2.21 -1.80
N ILE A 74 -0.60 -2.83 -0.72
CA ILE A 74 -0.92 -2.47 0.65
C ILE A 74 0.20 -1.57 1.18
N VAL A 75 -0.18 -0.38 1.63
CA VAL A 75 0.72 0.51 2.38
C VAL A 75 0.38 0.39 3.86
N ALA A 76 1.29 -0.19 4.64
CA ALA A 76 1.13 -0.38 6.08
C ALA A 76 2.13 0.50 6.84
N ALA A 77 1.65 1.30 7.79
CA ALA A 77 2.50 2.12 8.65
C ALA A 77 2.45 1.62 10.08
N VAL A 78 3.62 1.47 10.71
CA VAL A 78 3.73 1.24 12.15
C VAL A 78 3.86 2.62 12.79
N VAL A 79 2.94 2.97 13.70
CA VAL A 79 2.84 4.30 14.30
C VAL A 79 2.73 4.16 15.82
N GLY A 80 3.35 5.10 16.55
CA GLY A 80 3.17 5.26 17.99
C GLY A 80 4.33 5.98 18.66
N GLY A 81 4.20 6.22 19.96
CA GLY A 81 5.14 7.01 20.76
C GLY A 81 6.55 6.41 20.88
N THR A 82 7.45 7.19 21.48
CA THR A 82 8.85 6.81 21.72
C THR A 82 8.94 5.54 22.56
N ASN A 83 9.87 4.65 22.22
CA ASN A 83 10.23 3.46 23.02
C ASN A 83 9.10 2.42 23.29
N ILE A 84 8.03 2.39 22.47
CA ILE A 84 6.95 1.39 22.60
C ILE A 84 7.25 0.05 21.90
N GLY A 85 8.45 -0.11 21.33
CA GLY A 85 8.81 -1.29 20.54
C GLY A 85 8.38 -1.22 19.06
N LYS A 86 8.05 -0.04 18.53
CA LYS A 86 7.71 0.16 17.11
C LYS A 86 8.78 -0.41 16.17
N SER A 87 10.03 -0.03 16.41
CA SER A 87 11.21 -0.53 15.69
C SER A 87 11.39 -2.05 15.79
N MET A 88 10.95 -2.67 16.89
CA MET A 88 10.99 -4.13 17.06
C MET A 88 9.96 -4.82 16.16
N ILE A 89 8.72 -4.33 16.14
CA ILE A 89 7.66 -4.84 15.27
C ILE A 89 8.03 -4.61 13.80
N PHE A 90 8.54 -3.43 13.47
CA PHE A 90 8.97 -3.10 12.12
C PHE A 90 10.07 -4.04 11.60
N ASN A 91 11.14 -4.26 12.38
CA ASN A 91 12.19 -5.20 12.02
C ASN A 91 11.70 -6.64 11.92
N HIS A 92 10.76 -7.02 12.78
CA HIS A 92 10.16 -8.36 12.72
C HIS A 92 9.37 -8.54 11.42
N LEU A 93 8.55 -7.56 11.04
CA LEU A 93 7.78 -7.55 9.80
C LEU A 93 8.68 -7.46 8.54
N ALA A 94 9.84 -6.80 8.65
CA ALA A 94 10.83 -6.73 7.59
C ALA A 94 11.54 -8.07 7.31
N GLY A 95 11.36 -9.09 8.17
CA GLY A 95 12.01 -10.40 8.05
C GLY A 95 13.53 -10.39 8.22
N ALA A 96 14.11 -9.24 8.59
CA ALA A 96 15.53 -9.06 8.81
C ALA A 96 15.77 -8.06 9.94
N SER A 97 16.84 -8.28 10.71
CA SER A 97 17.36 -7.24 11.59
C SER A 97 18.04 -6.19 10.72
N LEU A 98 17.27 -5.21 10.26
CA LEU A 98 17.80 -4.03 9.59
C LEU A 98 18.58 -3.27 10.66
N SER A 99 19.89 -3.50 10.73
CA SER A 99 20.82 -3.05 11.78
C SER A 99 20.77 -1.54 12.07
N ALA A 100 20.21 -0.75 11.17
CA ALA A 100 20.03 0.68 11.28
C ALA A 100 18.73 1.12 12.00
N ILE A 101 17.72 0.25 12.10
CA ILE A 101 16.49 0.47 12.89
C ILE A 101 16.71 -0.19 14.24
N SER A 102 17.82 0.16 14.89
CA SER A 102 18.12 -0.35 16.22
C SER A 102 17.03 0.14 17.17
N PRO A 103 16.55 -0.69 18.11
CA PRO A 103 15.72 -0.25 19.23
C PRO A 103 16.33 0.92 20.04
N GLN A 104 17.63 1.21 19.83
CA GLN A 104 18.39 2.30 20.45
C GLN A 104 18.42 3.59 19.61
N ALA A 105 17.96 3.58 18.36
CA ALA A 105 17.84 4.77 17.52
C ALA A 105 16.54 5.52 17.90
N SER A 106 16.56 6.13 19.07
CA SER A 106 15.48 7.02 19.52
C SER A 106 15.46 8.27 18.63
N GLY A 107 14.32 8.53 17.97
CA GLY A 107 14.08 9.76 17.21
C GLY A 107 14.27 9.65 15.70
N THR A 108 13.60 8.70 15.04
CA THR A 108 13.44 8.73 13.57
C THR A 108 12.77 10.06 13.21
N LYS A 109 13.49 10.98 12.56
CA LYS A 109 12.96 12.33 12.22
C LYS A 109 12.24 12.33 10.89
N HIS A 110 12.70 11.50 9.96
CA HIS A 110 12.06 11.29 8.67
C HIS A 110 11.50 9.86 8.59
N PRO A 111 10.30 9.67 8.01
CA PRO A 111 9.76 8.34 7.82
C PRO A 111 10.67 7.46 6.94
N VAL A 112 10.66 6.17 7.21
CA VAL A 112 11.38 5.16 6.43
C VAL A 112 10.36 4.20 5.81
N CYS A 113 10.52 3.88 4.53
CA CYS A 113 9.68 2.95 3.80
C CYS A 113 10.52 1.78 3.26
N LEU A 114 10.15 0.57 3.65
CA LEU A 114 10.69 -0.64 3.04
C LEU A 114 9.87 -0.98 1.80
N VAL A 115 10.62 -1.30 0.74
CA VAL A 115 10.09 -1.57 -0.59
C VAL A 115 10.50 -3.00 -0.96
N PRO A 116 9.58 -3.87 -1.40
CA PRO A 116 9.95 -5.21 -1.82
C PRO A 116 10.80 -5.17 -3.09
N THR A 117 11.76 -6.08 -3.21
CA THR A 117 12.59 -6.18 -4.42
C THR A 117 11.72 -6.35 -5.67
N GLY A 118 12.02 -5.58 -6.72
CA GLY A 118 11.26 -5.59 -7.98
C GLY A 118 9.93 -4.84 -7.94
N PHE A 119 9.60 -4.13 -6.85
CA PHE A 119 8.41 -3.27 -6.78
C PHE A 119 8.48 -2.12 -7.79
N ARG A 120 9.65 -1.46 -7.88
CA ARG A 120 9.88 -0.31 -8.78
C ARG A 120 9.82 -0.67 -10.27
N ASP A 121 9.94 -1.96 -10.60
CA ASP A 121 9.78 -2.45 -11.98
C ASP A 121 8.31 -2.51 -12.40
N ARG A 122 7.39 -2.55 -11.43
CA ARG A 122 5.94 -2.69 -11.66
C ARG A 122 5.15 -1.43 -11.29
N HIS A 123 5.68 -0.61 -10.39
CA HIS A 123 4.95 0.53 -9.81
C HIS A 123 5.85 1.77 -9.66
N GLU A 124 5.30 2.95 -9.95
CA GLU A 124 5.98 4.22 -9.67
C GLU A 124 5.80 4.61 -8.19
N LEU A 125 6.85 4.40 -7.39
CA LEU A 125 6.80 4.60 -5.93
C LEU A 125 6.39 6.04 -5.52
N GLN A 126 6.71 7.04 -6.35
CA GLN A 126 6.36 8.45 -6.10
C GLN A 126 4.84 8.68 -6.08
N GLU A 127 4.04 7.89 -6.80
CA GLU A 127 2.58 8.01 -6.84
C GLU A 127 1.92 7.67 -5.50
N PHE A 128 2.57 6.84 -4.67
CA PHE A 128 2.09 6.45 -3.34
C PHE A 128 2.38 7.52 -2.27
N PHE A 129 3.38 8.37 -2.51
CA PHE A 129 3.85 9.38 -1.54
C PHE A 129 4.03 10.76 -2.21
N PRO A 130 2.98 11.36 -2.80
CA PRO A 130 3.10 12.59 -3.58
C PRO A 130 3.55 13.82 -2.78
N GLY A 131 3.45 13.77 -1.44
CA GLY A 131 3.90 14.83 -0.53
C GLY A 131 5.34 14.69 -0.03
N PHE A 132 6.06 13.64 -0.43
CA PHE A 132 7.43 13.37 0.03
C PHE A 132 8.43 13.38 -1.11
N GLU A 133 9.63 13.87 -0.84
CA GLU A 133 10.80 13.66 -1.70
C GLU A 133 11.42 12.30 -1.35
N LEU A 134 11.42 11.37 -2.31
CA LEU A 134 11.89 10.00 -2.09
C LEU A 134 13.42 9.92 -2.21
N HIS A 135 14.08 9.47 -1.14
CA HIS A 135 15.53 9.25 -1.12
C HIS A 135 15.85 7.75 -0.95
N ARG A 136 16.86 7.24 -1.66
CA ARG A 136 17.33 5.87 -1.43
C ARG A 136 18.14 5.87 -0.14
N TRP A 137 17.80 4.99 0.78
CA TRP A 137 18.46 4.91 2.07
C TRP A 137 19.77 4.13 1.92
N GLU A 138 20.91 4.83 1.91
CA GLU A 138 22.24 4.25 1.77
C GLU A 138 23.00 4.23 3.11
N ASP A 139 22.78 5.23 3.98
CA ASP A 139 23.44 5.34 5.29
C ASP A 139 22.43 5.43 6.46
N ALA A 140 22.68 4.64 7.50
CA ALA A 140 21.86 4.52 8.71
C ALA A 140 21.61 5.84 9.46
N SER A 141 22.47 6.84 9.28
CA SER A 141 22.41 8.14 9.96
C SER A 141 21.53 9.19 9.26
N GLU A 142 21.17 8.98 8.00
CA GLU A 142 20.43 9.97 7.19
C GLU A 142 19.02 10.26 7.71
N PRO A 143 18.20 9.25 8.11
CA PRO A 143 16.84 9.51 8.62
C PRO A 143 16.81 10.21 9.99
N LEU A 144 17.97 10.36 10.64
CA LEU A 144 18.14 11.02 11.94
C LEU A 144 18.52 12.50 11.80
N GLN A 145 18.85 12.96 10.59
CA GLN A 145 19.21 14.35 10.31
C GLN A 145 17.96 15.22 10.28
N SER A 146 18.07 16.45 10.81
CA SER A 146 16.96 17.41 10.80
C SER A 146 17.04 18.19 9.48
N GLU A 147 16.14 17.89 8.55
CA GLU A 147 15.96 18.69 7.33
C GLU A 147 14.55 19.28 7.32
N GLU A 148 14.39 20.50 6.80
CA GLU A 148 13.08 21.17 6.69
C GLU A 148 12.18 20.55 5.60
N LYS A 149 12.73 19.68 4.76
CA LYS A 149 12.00 19.03 3.67
C LYS A 149 11.29 17.76 4.16
N HIS A 150 10.12 17.49 3.58
CA HIS A 150 9.40 16.22 3.79
C HIS A 150 10.10 15.08 3.03
N LEU A 151 11.13 14.49 3.63
CA LEU A 151 11.87 13.37 3.05
C LEU A 151 11.24 12.03 3.45
N LEU A 152 11.22 11.07 2.53
CA LEU A 152 10.91 9.67 2.81
C LEU A 152 12.09 8.82 2.35
N PHE A 153 12.75 8.16 3.30
CA PHE A 153 13.87 7.27 3.02
C PHE A 153 13.36 5.90 2.62
N THR A 154 13.84 5.37 1.49
CA THR A 154 13.34 4.12 0.92
C THR A 154 14.45 3.06 0.85
N ARG A 155 14.15 1.83 1.26
CA ARG A 155 15.10 0.71 1.20
C ARG A 155 14.47 -0.52 0.61
N GLU A 156 15.16 -1.11 -0.37
CA GLU A 156 14.74 -2.39 -0.96
C GLU A 156 15.09 -3.56 -0.03
N VAL A 157 14.15 -4.50 0.12
CA VAL A 157 14.30 -5.71 0.93
C VAL A 157 13.67 -6.92 0.24
N GLU A 158 14.33 -8.07 0.36
CA GLU A 158 13.92 -9.30 -0.33
C GLU A 158 12.81 -10.07 0.38
N HIS A 159 12.66 -9.89 1.70
CA HIS A 159 11.77 -10.71 2.53
C HIS A 159 10.35 -10.13 2.67
N LEU A 160 10.07 -8.95 2.10
CA LEU A 160 8.72 -8.40 2.10
C LEU A 160 7.85 -9.05 1.02
N PRO A 161 6.55 -9.26 1.30
CA PRO A 161 5.58 -9.59 0.26
C PRO A 161 5.64 -8.59 -0.91
N PRO A 162 5.46 -9.05 -2.15
CA PRO A 162 5.73 -8.26 -3.36
C PRO A 162 4.87 -7.00 -3.50
N ASP A 163 3.72 -6.96 -2.83
CA ASP A 163 2.75 -5.87 -2.89
C ASP A 163 2.56 -5.19 -1.53
N LEU A 164 3.51 -5.35 -0.59
CA LEU A 164 3.47 -4.69 0.72
C LEU A 164 4.57 -3.62 0.81
N LEU A 165 4.16 -2.36 0.99
CA LEU A 165 5.03 -1.27 1.44
C LEU A 165 4.89 -1.12 2.95
N LEU A 166 6.02 -1.15 3.67
CA LEU A 166 6.03 -1.04 5.14
C LEU A 166 6.71 0.25 5.57
N LEU A 167 6.00 1.10 6.29
CA LEU A 167 6.50 2.39 6.79
C LEU A 167 6.76 2.36 8.30
N ASP A 168 7.90 2.90 8.69
CA ASP A 168 8.20 3.32 10.05
C ASP A 168 8.05 4.84 10.10
N THR A 169 7.10 5.31 10.91
CA THR A 169 6.87 6.76 11.05
C THR A 169 7.69 7.31 12.22
N PRO A 170 8.03 8.60 12.20
CA PRO A 170 8.50 9.31 13.38
C PRO A 170 7.60 9.09 14.59
N ASP A 171 8.16 9.21 15.79
CA ASP A 171 7.40 9.14 17.03
C ASP A 171 6.41 10.30 17.08
N VAL A 172 5.13 9.99 17.34
CA VAL A 172 4.07 11.03 17.44
C VAL A 172 4.35 12.02 18.58
N ASP A 173 5.10 11.56 19.59
CA ASP A 173 5.42 12.34 20.80
C ASP A 173 6.87 12.85 20.82
N SER A 174 7.63 12.72 19.72
CA SER A 174 8.93 13.40 19.62
C SER A 174 8.70 14.87 19.30
N ASP A 175 9.07 15.76 20.23
CA ASP A 175 8.93 17.22 20.09
C ASP A 175 9.46 17.73 18.74
N ALA A 176 8.56 17.91 17.77
CA ALA A 176 8.79 18.74 16.61
C ALA A 176 8.44 20.19 17.02
N PRO A 177 9.38 21.14 16.98
CA PRO A 177 9.04 22.54 17.17
C PRO A 177 8.02 22.96 16.10
N VAL A 178 6.91 23.54 16.56
CA VAL A 178 5.84 24.12 15.72
C VAL A 178 6.33 25.37 15.01
#